data_AF-A0A4Q4BQ61-F1
#
_entry.id   AF-A0A4Q4BQ61-F1
#
_cell.length_a   1.000
_cell.length_b   1.000
_cell.length_c   1.000
_cell.angle_alpha   90.00
_cell.angle_beta   90.00
_cell.angle_gamma   90.00
#
_symmetry.space_group_name_H-M   'P 1'
#
loop_
_entity.id
_entity.type
_entity.pdbx_description
1 polymer ?
#
loop_
_entity_poly.entity_id
_entity_poly.type
_entity_poly.pdbx_seq_one_letter_code
_entity_poly.pdbx_strand_id
1 'polypeptide(L)'
;FLGNATMTNVSSSLAVFASPQGLAMLGFGTVVGACFATLLFCLTVVSLPMLLDREVDFVTAMLTSFALVRENPGVMLGWGALIATSLFVAMLPGFLGLFLALPVFGHASWHLYRRAIT
;
A
#
# COMPACT_ATOMS: atom_id res chain seq x y z
N PHE A 1 22.36 7.94 5.57
CA PHE A 1 22.00 6.82 4.68
C PHE A 1 21.87 7.20 3.20
N LEU A 2 21.60 8.46 2.81
CA LEU A 2 22.01 9.02 1.49
C LEU A 2 22.44 10.51 1.59
N GLY A 3 23.18 10.87 2.65
CA GLY A 3 23.66 12.23 2.88
C GLY A 3 24.96 12.22 3.69
N ASN A 4 25.91 13.09 3.32
CA ASN A 4 27.21 13.27 4.01
C ASN A 4 27.08 13.96 5.38
N ALA A 5 25.90 14.48 5.72
CA ALA A 5 25.59 15.12 7.01
C ALA A 5 24.08 15.02 7.30
N THR A 6 23.69 15.19 8.56
CA THR A 6 22.30 15.24 9.02
C THR A 6 21.59 16.42 8.34
N MET A 7 20.41 16.19 7.74
CA MET A 7 19.62 17.29 7.18
C MET A 7 19.14 18.20 8.32
N THR A 8 19.74 19.38 8.44
CA THR A 8 19.30 20.44 9.33
C THR A 8 18.26 21.29 8.59
N ASN A 9 17.22 21.78 9.27
CA ASN A 9 16.11 22.61 8.71
C ASN A 9 14.99 21.89 7.94
N VAL A 10 14.77 20.58 8.13
CA VAL A 10 13.70 19.81 7.45
C VAL A 10 12.29 20.38 7.69
N SER A 11 12.05 20.95 8.87
CA SER A 11 10.78 21.57 9.27
C SER A 11 10.67 23.05 8.90
N SER A 12 11.77 23.68 8.47
CA SER A 12 11.84 25.13 8.26
C SER A 12 12.00 25.54 6.79
N SER A 13 12.47 24.64 5.93
CA SER A 13 12.73 24.94 4.51
C SER A 13 12.40 23.80 3.57
N LEU A 14 11.47 24.06 2.64
CA LEU A 14 11.12 23.13 1.56
C LEU A 14 12.26 22.90 0.56
N ALA A 15 13.24 23.80 0.51
CA ALA A 15 14.39 23.68 -0.39
C ALA A 15 15.25 22.43 -0.09
N VAL A 16 15.22 21.94 1.16
CA VAL A 16 15.93 20.72 1.55
C VAL A 16 15.44 19.50 0.78
N PHE A 17 14.12 19.41 0.51
CA PHE A 17 13.54 18.31 -0.25
C PHE A 17 13.86 18.37 -1.74
N ALA A 18 14.03 19.58 -2.30
CA ALA A 18 14.42 19.79 -3.69
C ALA A 18 15.93 19.60 -3.95
N SER A 19 16.74 19.49 -2.89
CA SER A 19 18.18 19.23 -3.02
C SER A 19 18.45 17.83 -3.62
N PRO A 20 19.60 17.62 -4.30
CA PRO A 20 19.95 16.30 -4.85
C PRO A 20 19.92 15.18 -3.80
N GLN A 21 20.38 15.47 -2.58
CA GLN A 21 20.37 14.52 -1.45
C GLN A 21 18.95 14.27 -0.95
N GLY A 22 18.11 15.31 -0.85
CA GLY A 22 16.70 15.18 -0.48
C GLY A 22 15.92 14.32 -1.48
N LEU A 23 16.11 14.56 -2.78
CA LEU A 23 15.50 13.76 -3.85
C LEU A 23 16.00 12.32 -3.85
N ALA A 24 17.30 12.09 -3.62
CA ALA A 24 17.87 10.74 -3.51
C ALA A 24 17.25 9.98 -2.32
N MET A 25 17.09 10.65 -1.17
CA MET A 25 16.45 10.06 0.01
C MET A 25 14.96 9.75 -0.22
N LEU A 26 14.22 10.67 -0.82
CA LEU A 26 12.80 10.47 -1.17
C LEU A 26 12.66 9.29 -2.14
N GLY A 27 13.43 9.28 -3.23
CA GLY A 27 13.39 8.20 -4.22
C GLY A 27 13.72 6.84 -3.61
N PHE A 28 14.80 6.74 -2.83
CA PHE A 28 15.18 5.48 -2.18
C PHE A 28 14.13 5.00 -1.17
N GLY A 29 13.63 5.91 -0.31
CA GLY A 29 12.59 5.60 0.65
C GLY A 29 11.30 5.13 -0.02
N THR A 30 10.90 5.78 -1.12
CA THR A 30 9.73 5.38 -1.92
C THR A 30 9.92 4.01 -2.54
N VAL A 31 11.09 3.70 -3.13
CA VAL A 31 11.36 2.38 -3.72
C VAL A 31 11.30 1.28 -2.67
N VAL A 32 12.00 1.46 -1.54
CA VAL A 32 12.00 0.48 -0.45
C VAL A 32 10.59 0.30 0.10
N GLY A 33 9.87 1.39 0.35
CA GLY A 33 8.48 1.35 0.81
C GLY A 33 7.56 0.66 -0.18
N ALA A 34 7.71 0.90 -1.48
CA ALA A 34 6.94 0.25 -2.53
C ALA A 34 7.19 -1.26 -2.57
N CYS A 35 8.43 -1.71 -2.38
CA CYS A 35 8.76 -3.15 -2.27
C CYS A 35 8.03 -3.81 -1.09
N PHE A 36 8.10 -3.20 0.10
CA PHE A 36 7.40 -3.73 1.28
C PHE A 36 5.88 -3.68 1.14
N ALA A 37 5.33 -2.58 0.63
CA ALA A 37 3.90 -2.42 0.40
C ALA A 37 3.38 -3.47 -0.60
N THR A 38 4.11 -3.69 -1.69
CA THR A 38 3.77 -4.72 -2.69
C THR A 38 3.80 -6.10 -2.07
N LEU A 39 4.86 -6.44 -1.33
CA LEU A 39 4.97 -7.73 -0.65
C LEU A 39 3.79 -7.94 0.32
N LEU A 40 3.52 -6.99 1.20
CA LEU A 40 2.41 -7.07 2.14
C LEU A 40 1.06 -7.15 1.43
N PHE A 41 0.85 -6.38 0.38
CA PHE A 41 -0.37 -6.42 -0.42
C PHE A 41 -0.59 -7.81 -1.03
N CYS A 42 0.44 -8.38 -1.66
CA CYS A 42 0.39 -9.74 -2.20
C CYS A 42 -0.05 -10.76 -1.16
N LEU A 43 0.44 -10.62 0.08
CA LEU A 43 0.19 -11.57 1.16
C LEU A 43 -1.15 -11.39 1.88
N THR A 44 -1.81 -10.23 1.74
CA THR A 44 -2.94 -9.87 2.63
C THR A 44 -4.22 -9.44 1.94
N VAL A 45 -4.18 -9.08 0.65
CA VAL A 45 -5.33 -8.45 -0.05
C VAL A 45 -6.62 -9.25 0.04
N VAL A 46 -6.55 -10.59 0.07
CA VAL A 46 -7.72 -11.47 0.23
C VAL A 46 -7.65 -12.38 1.47
N SER A 47 -6.58 -12.33 2.25
CA SER A 47 -6.39 -13.29 3.35
C SER A 47 -7.35 -13.04 4.51
N LEU A 48 -7.56 -11.79 4.92
CA LEU A 48 -8.52 -11.46 5.98
C LEU A 48 -9.97 -11.85 5.64
N PRO A 49 -10.54 -11.45 4.48
CA PRO A 49 -11.91 -11.86 4.15
C PRO A 49 -12.02 -13.39 4.00
N MET A 50 -10.98 -14.06 3.49
CA MET A 50 -10.96 -15.52 3.39
C MET A 50 -10.95 -16.22 4.76
N LEU A 51 -10.22 -15.69 5.74
CA LEU A 51 -10.22 -16.19 7.12
C LEU A 51 -11.55 -15.94 7.84
N LEU A 52 -12.28 -14.90 7.45
CA LEU A 52 -13.60 -14.58 8.02
C LEU A 52 -14.73 -15.39 7.37
N ASP A 53 -14.63 -15.65 6.07
CA ASP A 53 -15.65 -16.37 5.29
C ASP A 53 -15.49 -17.90 5.37
N ARG A 54 -14.26 -18.39 5.56
CA ARG A 54 -13.93 -19.83 5.51
C ARG A 54 -13.10 -20.28 6.70
N GLU A 55 -13.30 -21.53 7.13
CA GLU A 55 -12.49 -22.19 8.16
C GLU A 55 -11.15 -22.67 7.58
N VAL A 56 -10.23 -21.75 7.30
CA VAL A 56 -8.88 -22.02 6.78
C VAL A 56 -7.81 -21.43 7.68
N ASP A 57 -6.60 -21.98 7.64
CA ASP A 57 -5.47 -21.43 8.37
C ASP A 57 -4.86 -20.19 7.66
N PHE A 58 -4.11 -19.41 8.42
CA PHE A 58 -3.51 -18.17 7.92
C PHE A 58 -2.49 -18.38 6.79
N VAL A 59 -1.76 -19.51 6.79
CA VAL A 59 -0.76 -19.80 5.76
C VAL A 59 -1.47 -20.09 4.44
N THR A 60 -2.51 -20.91 4.48
CA THR A 60 -3.34 -21.20 3.31
C THR A 60 -3.96 -19.92 2.72
N ALA A 61 -4.50 -19.04 3.56
CA ALA A 61 -5.06 -17.76 3.12
C ALA A 61 -4.01 -16.81 2.51
N MET A 62 -2.81 -16.78 3.08
CA MET A 62 -1.68 -15.98 2.58
C MET A 62 -1.17 -16.50 1.23
N LEU A 63 -0.97 -17.82 1.10
CA LEU A 63 -0.52 -18.45 -0.14
C LEU A 63 -1.56 -18.27 -1.26
N THR A 64 -2.85 -18.38 -0.94
CA THR A 64 -3.94 -18.12 -1.89
C THR A 64 -3.92 -16.67 -2.36
N SER A 65 -3.72 -15.71 -1.45
CA SER A 65 -3.60 -14.28 -1.79
C SER A 65 -2.41 -14.02 -2.71
N PHE A 66 -1.26 -14.62 -2.41
CA PHE A 66 -0.07 -14.47 -3.23
C PHE A 66 -0.27 -15.08 -4.63
N ALA A 67 -0.89 -16.25 -4.72
CA ALA A 67 -1.20 -16.91 -5.99
C ALA A 67 -2.14 -16.04 -6.85
N LEU A 68 -3.21 -15.49 -6.25
CA LEU A 68 -4.15 -14.60 -6.94
C LEU A 68 -3.43 -13.40 -7.59
N VAL A 69 -2.53 -12.76 -6.84
CA VAL A 69 -1.79 -11.59 -7.33
C VAL A 69 -0.77 -11.98 -8.40
N ARG A 70 -0.12 -13.14 -8.25
CA ARG A 70 0.83 -13.66 -9.24
C ARG A 70 0.16 -14.02 -10.56
N GLU A 71 -1.05 -14.58 -10.52
CA GLU A 71 -1.82 -14.95 -11.71
C GLU A 71 -2.43 -13.73 -12.41
N ASN A 72 -2.74 -12.66 -11.65
CA ASN A 72 -3.39 -11.46 -12.17
C ASN A 72 -2.62 -10.16 -11.83
N PRO A 73 -1.31 -10.05 -12.15
CA PRO A 73 -0.47 -8.98 -11.62
C PRO A 73 -0.89 -7.60 -12.11
N GLY A 74 -1.28 -7.45 -13.38
CA GLY A 74 -1.71 -6.16 -13.92
C GLY A 74 -2.94 -5.59 -13.20
N VAL A 75 -3.96 -6.41 -13.00
CA VAL A 75 -5.21 -6.00 -12.33
C VAL A 75 -4.95 -5.76 -10.84
N MET A 76 -4.24 -6.69 -10.18
CA MET A 76 -4.05 -6.63 -8.73
C MET A 76 -3.09 -5.51 -8.31
N LEU A 77 -1.99 -5.30 -9.04
CA LEU A 77 -1.09 -4.17 -8.76
C LEU A 77 -1.74 -2.84 -9.14
N GLY A 78 -2.56 -2.80 -10.20
CA GLY A 78 -3.38 -1.64 -10.53
C GLY A 78 -4.36 -1.29 -9.40
N TRP A 79 -5.01 -2.30 -8.82
CA TRP A 79 -5.87 -2.13 -7.64
C TRP A 79 -5.10 -1.62 -6.41
N GLY A 80 -3.93 -2.22 -6.12
CA GLY A 80 -3.07 -1.78 -5.03
C GLY A 80 -2.59 -0.33 -5.19
N ALA A 81 -2.22 0.06 -6.41
CA ALA A 81 -1.82 1.44 -6.73
C ALA A 81 -2.99 2.42 -6.57
N LEU A 82 -4.20 2.03 -6.97
CA LEU A 82 -5.41 2.83 -6.80
C LEU A 82 -5.71 3.05 -5.32
N ILE A 83 -5.63 2.01 -4.49
CA ILE A 83 -5.78 2.13 -3.03
C ILE A 83 -4.70 3.08 -2.48
N ALA A 84 -3.42 2.83 -2.77
CA ALA A 84 -2.31 3.60 -2.22
C ALA A 84 -2.40 5.09 -2.56
N THR A 85 -2.67 5.43 -3.82
CA THR A 85 -2.82 6.82 -4.27
C THR A 85 -4.06 7.48 -3.67
N SER A 86 -5.20 6.77 -3.62
CA SER A 86 -6.42 7.31 -3.03
C SER A 86 -6.28 7.57 -1.53
N LEU A 87 -5.65 6.64 -0.79
CA LEU A 87 -5.36 6.82 0.63
C LEU A 87 -4.39 7.99 0.87
N PHE A 88 -3.35 8.11 0.04
CA PHE A 88 -2.42 9.24 0.11
C PHE A 88 -3.14 10.59 -0.10
N VAL A 89 -4.02 10.68 -1.11
CA VAL A 89 -4.85 11.88 -1.34
C VAL A 89 -5.81 12.14 -0.17
N ALA A 90 -6.44 11.08 0.36
CA ALA A 90 -7.36 11.17 1.50
C ALA A 90 -6.67 11.61 2.81
N MET A 91 -5.34 11.45 2.92
CA MET A 91 -4.55 11.93 4.05
C MET A 91 -4.25 13.44 3.99
N LEU A 92 -4.25 14.05 2.80
CA LEU A 92 -3.93 15.48 2.61
C LEU A 92 -4.76 16.44 3.49
N PRO A 93 -6.09 16.29 3.65
CA PRO A 93 -6.89 17.15 4.54
C PRO A 93 -6.75 16.75 6.02
N GLY A 94 -5.53 16.44 6.48
CA GLY A 94 -5.27 16.02 7.86
C GLY A 94 -5.97 14.71 8.22
N PHE A 95 -5.89 13.70 7.35
CA PHE A 95 -6.49 12.36 7.52
C PHE A 95 -8.02 12.28 7.50
N LEU A 96 -8.74 13.41 7.38
CA LEU A 96 -10.21 13.42 7.35
C LEU A 96 -10.81 12.64 6.16
N GLY A 97 -10.12 12.55 5.03
CA GLY A 97 -10.60 11.77 3.88
C GLY A 97 -10.68 10.27 4.17
N LEU A 98 -9.93 9.77 5.16
CA LEU A 98 -9.89 8.35 5.50
C LEU A 98 -11.22 7.84 6.08
N PHE A 99 -12.04 8.70 6.69
CA PHE A 99 -13.39 8.34 7.14
C PHE A 99 -14.29 7.86 6.00
N LEU A 100 -14.04 8.32 4.77
CA LEU A 100 -14.76 7.89 3.58
C LEU A 100 -13.99 6.80 2.82
N ALA A 101 -12.68 6.99 2.66
CA ALA A 101 -11.86 6.07 1.88
C ALA A 101 -11.83 4.67 2.49
N LEU A 102 -11.65 4.54 3.82
CA LEU A 102 -11.52 3.24 4.47
C LEU A 102 -12.80 2.38 4.34
N PRO A 103 -14.02 2.88 4.64
CA PRO A 103 -15.24 2.09 4.43
C PRO A 103 -15.45 1.70 2.96
N VAL A 104 -15.21 2.63 2.03
CA VAL A 104 -15.40 2.38 0.59
C VAL A 104 -14.44 1.30 0.10
N PHE A 105 -13.15 1.40 0.43
CA PHE A 105 -12.17 0.40 0.04
C PHE A 105 -12.35 -0.93 0.77
N GLY A 106 -12.84 -0.92 2.00
CA GLY A 106 -13.23 -2.15 2.71
C GLY A 106 -14.33 -2.90 1.95
N HIS A 107 -15.42 -2.20 1.60
CA HIS A 107 -16.48 -2.81 0.78
C HIS A 107 -16.00 -3.21 -0.61
N ALA A 108 -15.24 -2.37 -1.31
CA ALA A 108 -14.76 -2.69 -2.65
C ALA A 108 -13.83 -3.92 -2.64
N SER A 109 -12.94 -4.03 -1.65
CA SER A 109 -12.05 -5.18 -1.50
C SER A 109 -12.80 -6.45 -1.14
N TRP A 110 -13.90 -6.36 -0.37
CA TRP A 110 -14.81 -7.49 -0.14
C TRP A 110 -15.47 -7.96 -1.45
N HIS A 111 -15.91 -7.02 -2.29
CA HIS A 111 -16.48 -7.38 -3.59
C HIS A 111 -15.43 -7.98 -4.54
N LEU A 112 -14.19 -7.49 -4.50
CA LEU A 112 -13.08 -8.09 -5.24
C LEU A 112 -12.84 -9.52 -4.76
N TYR A 113 -12.77 -9.75 -3.45
CA TYR A 113 -12.64 -11.08 -2.86
C TYR A 113 -13.74 -12.03 -3.35
N ARG A 114 -15.00 -11.61 -3.23
CA ARG A 114 -16.17 -12.41 -3.67
C ARG A 114 -16.22 -12.68 -5.17
N ARG A 115 -15.52 -11.90 -6.00
CA ARG A 115 -15.46 -12.15 -7.46
C ARG A 115 -14.26 -12.99 -7.86
N ALA A 116 -13.19 -12.92 -7.07
CA ALA A 116 -11.93 -13.61 -7.38
C ALA A 116 -11.87 -15.02 -6.79
N ILE A 117 -12.48 -15.24 -5.62
CA ILE A 117 -12.34 -16.48 -4.84
C ILE A 117 -13.66 -17.26 -4.70
N THR A 118 -14.80 -16.56 -4.63
CA THR A 118 -16.13 -17.16 -4.52
C THR A 118 -16.76 -17.32 -5.90
#